data_AF-A0A8J3EZA1-F1
#
_entry.id   AF-A0A8J3EZA1-F1
#
_cell.length_a   1.000
_cell.length_b   1.000
_cell.length_c   1.000
_cell.angle_alpha   90.00
_cell.angle_beta   90.00
_cell.angle_gamma   90.00
#
_symmetry.space_group_name_H-M   'P 1'
#
loop_
_entity.id
_entity.type
_entity.pdbx_description
1 polymer ?
#
loop_
_entity_poly.entity_id
_entity_poly.type
_entity_poly.pdbx_seq_one_letter_code
_entity_poly.pdbx_strand_id
1 'polypeptide(L)'
;MYEFEHEIKRKEKVYKNYIILYMISALINLSFLLMDGEILRGICSLLFVLIILNFGLRKKAWAIWIIKYMVWINIIALIIILFAKGIELMQ
;
A
#
# COMPACT_ATOMS: atom_id res chain seq x y z
N MET A 1 15.08 -15.74 26.41
CA MET A 1 15.20 -14.26 26.37
C MET A 1 15.69 -13.76 25.01
N TYR A 2 16.73 -14.37 24.41
CA TYR A 2 17.27 -14.01 23.08
C TYR A 2 16.37 -14.34 21.87
N GLU A 3 15.59 -15.42 21.95
CA GLU A 3 14.65 -15.81 20.87
C GLU A 3 13.57 -14.75 20.62
N PHE A 4 13.13 -14.05 21.68
CA PHE A 4 12.13 -12.99 21.56
C PHE A 4 12.65 -11.75 20.81
N GLU A 5 13.93 -11.38 20.96
CA GLU A 5 14.48 -10.24 20.21
C GLU A 5 14.52 -10.50 18.71
N HIS A 6 14.86 -11.73 18.31
CA HIS A 6 14.93 -12.11 16.90
C HIS A 6 13.55 -12.10 16.25
N GLU A 7 12.52 -12.55 16.96
CA GLU A 7 11.14 -12.49 16.49
C GLU A 7 10.62 -11.06 16.35
N ILE A 8 10.93 -10.19 17.31
CA ILE A 8 10.54 -8.77 17.27
C ILE A 8 11.20 -8.07 16.07
N LYS A 9 12.51 -8.25 15.88
CA LYS A 9 13.25 -7.70 14.73
C LYS A 9 12.70 -8.20 13.39
N ARG A 10 12.34 -9.48 13.30
CA ARG A 10 11.71 -10.04 12.09
C ARG A 10 10.35 -9.40 11.80
N LYS A 11 9.50 -9.26 12.82
CA LYS A 11 8.17 -8.63 12.68
C LYS A 11 8.29 -7.16 12.25
N GLU A 12 9.26 -6.42 12.79
CA GLU A 12 9.55 -5.05 12.34
C GLU A 12 10.01 -4.97 10.89
N LYS A 13 10.91 -5.87 10.47
CA LYS A 13 11.41 -5.88 9.08
C LYS A 13 10.28 -6.14 8.09
N VAL A 14 9.41 -7.11 8.37
CA VAL A 14 8.23 -7.39 7.55
C VAL A 14 7.29 -6.19 7.51
N TYR A 15 7.05 -5.54 8.65
CA TYR A 15 6.21 -4.35 8.70
C TYR A 15 6.78 -3.18 7.89
N LYS A 16 8.09 -2.95 7.97
CA LYS A 16 8.77 -1.93 7.15
C LYS A 16 8.56 -2.20 5.66
N ASN A 17 8.57 -3.46 5.25
CA ASN A 17 8.28 -3.84 3.86
C ASN A 17 6.85 -3.47 3.44
N TYR A 18 5.85 -3.67 4.30
CA TYR A 18 4.47 -3.23 4.03
C TYR A 18 4.36 -1.71 3.88
N ILE A 19 5.08 -0.93 4.70
CA ILE A 19 5.12 0.53 4.54
C ILE A 19 5.71 0.92 3.19
N ILE A 20 6.81 0.29 2.78
CA ILE A 20 7.45 0.57 1.49
C ILE A 20 6.50 0.24 0.33
N LEU A 21 5.87 -0.94 0.35
CA LEU A 21 4.88 -1.34 -0.65
C LEU A 21 3.70 -0.38 -0.72
N TYR A 22 3.21 0.07 0.44
CA TYR A 22 2.13 1.06 0.51
C TYR A 22 2.55 2.39 -0.10
N MET A 23 3.77 2.86 0.19
CA MET A 23 4.30 4.12 -0.37
C MET A 23 4.45 4.05 -1.89
N ILE A 24 4.97 2.93 -2.42
CA ILE A 24 5.06 2.67 -3.87
C ILE A 24 3.65 2.67 -4.49
N SER A 25 2.71 1.96 -3.88
CA SER A 25 1.33 1.88 -4.37
C SER A 25 0.66 3.26 -4.38
N ALA A 26 0.88 4.07 -3.35
CA ALA A 26 0.37 5.43 -3.28
C ALA A 26 0.98 6.33 -4.36
N LEU A 27 2.27 6.20 -4.65
CA LEU A 27 2.93 6.95 -5.73
C LEU A 27 2.36 6.59 -7.11
N ILE A 28 2.15 5.30 -7.38
CA ILE A 28 1.52 4.84 -8.63
C ILE A 28 0.11 5.43 -8.76
N ASN A 29 -0.71 5.30 -7.71
CA ASN A 29 -2.06 5.87 -7.72
C ASN A 29 -2.05 7.40 -7.92
N LEU A 30 -1.11 8.10 -7.29
CA LEU A 30 -0.96 9.54 -7.46
C LEU A 30 -0.59 9.90 -8.91
N SER A 31 0.33 9.16 -9.53
CA SER A 31 0.71 9.40 -10.94
C SER A 31 -0.47 9.23 -11.90
N PHE A 32 -1.28 8.18 -11.70
CA PHE A 32 -2.50 7.96 -12.47
C PHE A 32 -3.48 9.13 -12.31
N LEU A 33 -3.66 9.58 -11.07
CA LEU A 33 -4.65 10.61 -10.79
C LEU A 33 -4.24 12.01 -11.28
N LEU A 34 -2.93 12.27 -11.38
CA LEU A 34 -2.41 13.48 -12.02
C LEU A 34 -2.61 13.45 -13.55
N MET A 35 -2.61 12.26 -14.18
CA MET A 35 -2.89 12.13 -15.61
C MET A 35 -4.37 12.39 -15.94
N ASP A 36 -5.29 11.99 -15.05
CA ASP A 36 -6.73 12.19 -15.24
C ASP A 36 -7.20 13.66 -15.00
N GLY A 37 -6.33 14.53 -14.48
CA GLY A 37 -6.64 15.95 -14.26
C GLY A 37 -7.56 16.25 -13.06
N GLU A 38 -7.89 15.25 -12.24
CA GLU A 38 -8.75 15.40 -11.06
C GLU A 38 -7.99 15.93 -9.82
N ILE A 39 -7.56 17.19 -9.88
CA ILE A 39 -6.67 17.82 -8.88
C ILE A 39 -7.22 17.73 -7.45
N LEU A 40 -8.52 18.02 -7.24
CA LEU A 40 -9.14 17.97 -5.90
C LEU A 40 -9.10 16.57 -5.29
N ARG A 41 -9.42 15.55 -6.08
CA ARG A 41 -9.34 14.15 -5.65
C ARG A 41 -7.88 13.74 -5.38
N GLY A 42 -6.93 14.30 -6.13
CA GLY A 42 -5.48 14.13 -5.93
C GLY A 42 -5.03 14.62 -4.58
N ILE A 43 -5.42 15.84 -4.23
CA ILE A 43 -5.09 16.45 -2.95
C ILE A 43 -5.72 15.66 -1.80
N CYS A 44 -7.01 15.30 -1.90
CA CYS A 44 -7.68 14.50 -0.87
C CYS A 44 -7.03 13.13 -0.69
N SER A 45 -6.70 12.44 -1.79
CA SER A 45 -6.03 11.13 -1.76
C SER A 45 -4.64 11.24 -1.12
N LEU A 46 -3.86 12.26 -1.48
CA LEU A 46 -2.54 12.48 -0.93
C LEU A 46 -2.58 12.77 0.58
N LEU A 47 -3.50 13.62 1.02
CA LEU A 47 -3.72 13.87 2.45
C LEU A 47 -4.10 12.59 3.20
N PHE A 48 -5.01 11.79 2.64
CA PHE A 48 -5.39 10.51 3.24
C PHE A 48 -4.20 9.56 3.37
N VAL A 49 -3.39 9.43 2.31
CA VAL A 49 -2.18 8.61 2.33
C VAL A 49 -1.20 9.06 3.41
N LEU A 50 -0.95 10.38 3.50
CA LEU A 50 -0.03 10.95 4.49
C LEU A 50 -0.51 10.74 5.92
N ILE A 51 -1.82 10.88 6.17
CA ILE A 51 -2.43 10.61 7.48
C ILE A 51 -2.19 9.15 7.88
N ILE A 52 -2.56 8.21 7.02
CA ILE A 52 -2.38 6.77 7.27
C ILE A 52 -0.91 6.43 7.48
N LEU A 53 -0.01 7.00 6.67
CA LEU A 53 1.43 6.78 6.79
C LEU A 53 1.97 7.30 8.14
N ASN A 54 1.58 8.50 8.56
CA ASN A 54 2.01 9.08 9.84
C ASN A 54 1.55 8.22 11.02
N PHE A 55 0.31 7.75 11.02
CA PHE A 55 -0.19 6.84 12.06
C PHE A 55 0.43 5.45 11.99
N GLY A 56 0.74 4.96 10.78
CA GLY A 56 1.46 3.71 10.55
C GLY A 56 2.88 3.74 11.08
N LEU A 57 3.62 4.83 10.87
CA LEU A 57 4.97 5.01 11.42
C LEU A 57 4.97 5.05 12.95
N ARG A 58 3.92 5.59 13.56
CA ARG A 58 3.67 5.53 15.01
C ARG A 58 3.19 4.16 15.52
N LYS A 59 3.20 3.13 14.67
CA LYS A 59 2.77 1.76 14.96
C LYS A 59 1.36 1.67 15.58
N LYS A 60 0.44 2.58 15.21
CA LYS A 60 -0.96 2.48 15.65
C LYS A 60 -1.61 1.27 14.99
N ALA A 61 -2.21 0.39 15.80
CA ALA A 61 -2.77 -0.88 15.33
C ALA A 61 -3.76 -0.71 14.16
N TRP A 62 -4.69 0.25 14.26
CA TRP A 62 -5.67 0.52 13.21
C TRP A 62 -5.02 0.96 11.88
N ALA A 63 -3.97 1.79 11.92
CA ALA A 63 -3.24 2.20 10.74
C ALA A 63 -2.45 1.05 10.11
N ILE A 64 -1.87 0.16 10.93
CA ILE A 64 -1.19 -1.06 10.44
C ILE A 64 -2.18 -1.94 9.67
N TRP A 65 -3.39 -2.11 10.20
CA TRP A 65 -4.45 -2.86 9.53
C TRP A 65 -4.84 -2.24 8.20
N ILE A 66 -5.04 -0.92 8.14
CA ILE A 66 -5.37 -0.21 6.90
C ILE A 66 -4.24 -0.35 5.87
N ILE A 67 -2.97 -0.18 6.27
CA ILE A 67 -1.81 -0.32 5.38
C ILE A 67 -1.76 -1.73 4.78
N LYS A 68 -1.90 -2.78 5.62
CA LYS A 68 -1.92 -4.16 5.13
C LYS A 68 -3.08 -4.39 4.17
N TYR A 69 -4.29 -3.96 4.55
CA TYR A 69 -5.49 -4.11 3.74
C TYR A 69 -5.36 -3.44 2.37
N MET A 70 -4.87 -2.19 2.35
CA MET A 70 -4.61 -1.44 1.11
C MET A 70 -3.60 -2.14 0.21
N VAL A 71 -2.51 -2.67 0.76
CA VAL A 71 -1.51 -3.43 -0.02
C VAL A 71 -2.13 -4.70 -0.60
N TRP A 72 -2.91 -5.45 0.18
CA TRP A 72 -3.59 -6.66 -0.32
C TRP A 72 -4.60 -6.36 -1.43
N ILE A 73 -5.39 -5.29 -1.30
CA ILE A 73 -6.30 -4.86 -2.37
C ILE A 73 -5.52 -4.53 -3.64
N ASN A 74 -4.42 -3.77 -3.54
CA ASN A 74 -3.59 -3.44 -4.71
C ASN A 74 -3.02 -4.70 -5.38
N ILE A 75 -2.58 -5.69 -4.60
CA ILE A 75 -2.10 -6.98 -5.13
C ILE A 75 -3.23 -7.73 -5.85
N ILE A 76 -4.41 -7.82 -5.24
CA ILE A 76 -5.57 -8.50 -5.84
C ILE A 76 -5.99 -7.79 -7.14
N ALA A 77 -6.03 -6.46 -7.14
CA ALA A 77 -6.34 -5.67 -8.33
C ALA A 77 -5.32 -5.92 -9.46
N LEU A 78 -4.02 -5.96 -9.14
CA LEU A 78 -2.99 -6.30 -10.12
C LEU A 78 -3.18 -7.69 -10.71
N ILE A 79 -3.52 -8.69 -9.88
CA ILE A 79 -3.79 -10.05 -10.35
C ILE A 79 -5.00 -10.04 -11.31
N ILE A 80 -6.09 -9.35 -10.95
CA ILE A 80 -7.28 -9.25 -11.80
C ILE A 80 -6.94 -8.60 -13.15
N ILE A 81 -6.18 -7.50 -13.15
CA ILE A 81 -5.76 -6.81 -14.38
C ILE A 81 -4.91 -7.72 -15.27
N LEU A 82 -3.95 -8.46 -14.67
CA LEU A 82 -3.11 -9.41 -15.41
C LEU A 82 -3.93 -10.54 -16.03
N PHE A 83 -4.88 -11.11 -15.29
CA PHE A 83 -5.79 -12.13 -15.81
C PHE A 83 -6.65 -11.60 -16.96
N ALA A 84 -7.24 -10.41 -16.80
CA ALA A 84 -8.06 -9.79 -17.82
C ALA A 84 -7.27 -9.56 -19.13
N LYS A 85 -6.07 -8.99 -19.03
CA LYS A 85 -5.17 -8.79 -20.18
C LYS A 85 -4.70 -10.10 -20.79
N GLY A 86 -4.47 -11.13 -19.99
CA GLY A 86 -4.06 -12.45 -20.48
C GLY A 86 -5.16 -13.14 -21.30
N ILE A 87 -6.42 -12.97 -20.91
CA ILE A 87 -7.58 -13.47 -21.66
C ILE A 87 -7.71 -12.72 -23.00
N GLU A 88 -7.59 -11.39 -22.97
CA GLU A 88 -7.67 -10.54 -24.17
C GLU A 88 -6.60 -10.91 -25.21
N LEU A 89 -5.39 -11.29 -24.77
CA LEU A 89 -4.30 -11.69 -25.66
C LEU A 89 -4.49 -13.06 -26.32
N MET A 90 -5.42 -13.89 -25.81
CA MET A 90 -5.74 -15.22 -26.37
C MET A 90 -6.96 -15.22 -27.30
N GLN A 91 -7.70 -14.11 -27.39
CA GLN A 91 -8.82 -13.92 -28.32
C GLN A 91 -8.36 -13.26 -29.61
#